data_AF-A0A5C3M2D9-F1
#
_entry.id   AF-A0A5C3M2D9-F1
#
_cell.length_a   1.000
_cell.length_b   1.000
_cell.length_c   1.000
_cell.angle_alpha   90.00
_cell.angle_beta   90.00
_cell.angle_gamma   90.00
#
_symmetry.space_group_name_H-M   'P 1'
#
loop_
_entity.id
_entity.type
_entity.pdbx_description
1 polymer ?
#
loop_
_entity_poly.entity_id
_entity_poly.type
_entity_poly.pdbx_seq_one_letter_code
_entity_poly.pdbx_strand_id
1 'polypeptide(L)' 'MARYWISTASLSLLLFTSNVASTAAPLWGQCGGYGFVGPTTCVEGATCVRVNEFYSCCYLTVTSTTSTTSVAVVTSSA' A
#
# COMPACT_ATOMS: atom_id res chain seq x y z
N MET A 1 1.34 -8.23 -27.63
CA MET A 1 0.64 -8.24 -28.94
C MET A 1 -0.51 -9.25 -28.92
N ALA A 2 -1.52 -9.02 -28.08
CA ALA A 2 -2.69 -9.91 -27.99
C ALA A 2 -3.76 -9.41 -28.96
N ARG A 3 -4.14 -10.31 -29.86
CA ARG A 3 -4.95 -10.12 -31.04
C ARG A 3 -6.39 -10.46 -30.64
N TYR A 4 -7.31 -9.49 -30.64
CA TYR A 4 -8.75 -9.77 -30.47
C TYR A 4 -9.57 -9.01 -31.50
N TRP A 5 -9.75 -9.69 -32.63
CA TRP A 5 -10.80 -9.50 -33.62
C TRP A 5 -12.13 -9.97 -33.02
N ILE A 6 -12.86 -9.12 -32.31
CA ILE A 6 -14.22 -9.45 -31.86
C ILE A 6 -15.20 -8.41 -32.39
N SER A 7 -16.10 -8.95 -33.20
CA SER A 7 -17.12 -8.38 -34.07
C SER A 7 -17.96 -7.26 -33.44
N THR A 8 -18.13 -6.18 -34.20
CA THR A 8 -19.02 -5.05 -33.94
C THR A 8 -20.48 -5.44 -34.19
N ALA A 9 -21.25 -5.70 -33.12
CA ALA A 9 -22.69 -5.45 -33.12
C ALA A 9 -23.27 -5.59 -31.70
N SER A 10 -23.97 -4.54 -31.27
CA SER A 10 -24.96 -4.49 -30.18
C SER A 10 -24.49 -3.93 -28.83
N LEU A 11 -24.97 -2.70 -28.57
CA LEU A 11 -25.12 -1.97 -27.29
C LEU A 11 -24.70 -2.71 -26.01
N SER A 12 -23.56 -2.31 -25.43
CA SER A 12 -23.51 -1.63 -24.13
C SER A 12 -22.06 -1.31 -23.76
N LEU A 13 -21.91 -0.09 -23.25
CA LEU A 13 -20.68 0.65 -23.08
C LEU A 13 -19.87 0.14 -21.87
N LEU A 14 -18.60 -0.18 -22.13
CA LEU A 14 -17.45 -0.24 -21.20
C LEU A 14 -17.39 -1.42 -20.22
N LEU A 15 -16.72 -2.49 -20.67
CA LEU A 15 -15.93 -3.35 -19.79
C LEU A 15 -14.78 -2.51 -19.18
N PHE A 16 -15.01 -1.91 -18.02
CA PHE A 16 -13.95 -1.35 -17.20
C PHE A 16 -13.16 -2.51 -16.59
N THR A 17 -12.18 -3.05 -17.33
CA THR A 17 -11.18 -3.94 -16.77
C THR A 17 -10.18 -3.11 -15.97
N SER A 18 -10.51 -2.83 -14.71
CA SER A 18 -9.61 -2.17 -13.77
C SER A 18 -8.53 -3.18 -13.33
N ASN A 19 -7.35 -3.07 -13.92
CA ASN A 19 -6.16 -3.78 -13.42
C ASN A 19 -5.76 -3.19 -12.06
N VAL A 20 -6.22 -3.79 -10.96
CA VAL A 20 -5.72 -3.46 -9.62
C VAL A 20 -4.45 -4.27 -9.36
N ALA A 21 -3.35 -3.85 -9.98
CA ALA A 21 -2.01 -4.25 -9.56
C ALA A 21 -1.46 -3.14 -8.66
N SER A 22 -1.80 -3.18 -7.38
CA SER A 22 -1.25 -2.23 -6.40
C SER A 22 -0.92 -2.99 -5.12
N THR A 23 0.30 -3.54 -5.09
CA THR A 23 0.77 -4.34 -3.95
C THR A 23 1.02 -3.48 -2.70
N ALA A 24 1.28 -2.18 -2.87
CA ALA A 24 1.41 -1.19 -1.82
C ALA A 24 1.48 0.23 -2.41
N ALA A 25 1.04 1.22 -1.65
CA ALA A 25 1.22 2.64 -1.91
C ALA A 25 2.66 3.02 -1.56
N PRO A 26 3.36 3.76 -2.45
CA PRO A 26 4.72 4.22 -2.19
C PRO A 26 4.76 5.17 -0.98
N LEU A 27 5.95 5.44 -0.45
CA LEU A 27 6.15 6.47 0.56
C LEU A 27 5.61 7.80 0.05
N TRP A 28 4.87 8.51 0.90
CA TRP A 28 4.12 9.74 0.59
C TRP A 28 2.95 9.57 -0.39
N GLY A 29 2.67 8.35 -0.83
CA GLY A 29 1.51 8.01 -1.66
C GLY A 29 0.20 8.00 -0.87
N GLN A 30 -0.92 8.10 -1.59
CA GLN A 30 -2.25 7.94 -1.00
C GLN A 30 -2.52 6.47 -0.70
N CYS A 31 -2.94 6.19 0.53
CA CYS A 31 -3.29 4.85 1.02
C CYS A 31 -4.75 4.75 1.48
N GLY A 32 -5.53 5.83 1.39
CA GLY A 32 -6.91 5.80 1.85
C GLY A 32 -7.62 7.13 1.72
N GLY A 33 -8.92 7.12 2.01
CA GLY A 33 -9.81 8.26 1.91
C GLY A 33 -11.17 7.90 1.31
N TYR A 34 -12.18 8.71 1.57
CA TYR A 34 -13.51 8.52 0.97
C TYR A 34 -13.42 8.57 -0.56
N GLY A 35 -13.94 7.52 -1.22
CA GLY A 35 -13.92 7.38 -2.68
C GLY A 35 -12.56 6.98 -3.28
N PHE A 36 -11.52 6.73 -2.47
CA PHE A 36 -10.22 6.29 -2.95
C PHE A 36 -10.27 4.83 -3.44
N VAL A 37 -9.88 4.60 -4.69
CA VAL A 37 -9.78 3.27 -5.30
C VAL A 37 -8.32 3.04 -5.68
N GLY A 38 -7.59 2.32 -4.84
CA GLY A 38 -6.16 2.13 -4.98
C GLY A 38 -5.56 1.28 -3.85
N PRO A 39 -4.22 1.22 -3.74
CA PRO A 39 -3.56 0.46 -2.69
C PRO A 39 -3.88 1.05 -1.31
N THR A 40 -4.44 0.24 -0.42
CA THR A 40 -4.73 0.63 0.97
C THR A 40 -3.61 0.29 1.94
N THR A 41 -2.62 -0.48 1.48
CA THR A 41 -1.41 -0.85 2.21
C THR A 41 -0.27 0.08 1.83
N CYS A 42 0.57 0.48 2.78
CA CYS A 42 1.81 1.21 2.49
C CYS A 42 2.96 0.24 2.22
N VAL A 43 4.02 0.72 1.55
CA VAL A 43 5.29 -0.02 1.44
C VAL A 43 5.86 -0.34 2.83
N GLU A 44 6.68 -1.39 2.91
CA GLU A 44 7.37 -1.79 4.15
C GLU A 44 8.10 -0.60 4.78
N GLY A 45 7.98 -0.48 6.11
CA GLY A 45 8.54 0.64 6.86
C GLY A 45 7.77 1.96 6.72
N ALA A 46 6.56 1.96 6.14
CA ALA A 46 5.66 3.10 6.13
C ALA A 46 4.28 2.78 6.72
N THR A 47 3.64 3.77 7.33
CA THR A 47 2.31 3.67 7.93
C THR A 47 1.34 4.63 7.26
N CYS A 48 0.12 4.15 7.01
CA CYS A 48 -0.95 4.98 6.47
C CYS A 48 -1.48 5.91 7.56
N VAL A 49 -1.22 7.22 7.43
CA VAL A 49 -1.72 8.23 8.38
C VAL A 49 -2.81 9.03 7.69
N ARG A 50 -3.97 9.10 8.35
CA ARG A 50 -5.10 9.90 7.90
C ARG A 50 -4.79 11.39 8.05
N VAL A 51 -4.81 12.13 6.95
CA VAL A 51 -4.65 13.59 6.94
C VAL A 51 -6.01 14.27 7.03
N ASN A 52 -7.00 13.73 6.31
CA ASN A 52 -8.38 14.19 6.33
C ASN A 52 -9.33 13.05 5.91
N GLU A 53 -10.62 13.35 5.76
CA GLU A 53 -11.64 12.35 5.42
C GLU A 53 -11.47 11.75 4.01
N PHE A 54 -10.93 12.52 3.07
CA PHE A 54 -10.75 12.12 1.69
C PHE A 54 -9.32 11.66 1.38
N TYR A 55 -8.38 11.80 2.32
CA TYR A 55 -6.96 11.57 2.07
C TYR A 55 -6.21 11.03 3.28
N SER A 56 -5.58 9.88 3.08
CA SER A 56 -4.61 9.26 3.98
C SER A 56 -3.31 9.03 3.21
N CYS A 57 -2.17 9.40 3.81
CA CYS A 57 -0.86 9.39 3.17
C CYS A 57 0.08 8.41 3.89
N CYS A 58 0.96 7.73 3.15
CA CYS A 58 1.97 6.84 3.72
C CYS A 58 3.16 7.63 4.26
N TYR A 59 3.33 7.68 5.57
CA TYR A 59 4.49 8.31 6.21
C TYR A 59 5.50 7.24 6.63
N LEU A 60 6.77 7.63 6.71
CA LEU A 60 7.81 6.72 7.15
C LEU A 60 7.57 6.34 8.61
N THR A 61 7.50 5.04 8.88
CA THR A 61 7.56 4.52 10.24
C THR A 61 9.01 4.62 10.68
N VAL A 62 9.36 5.76 11.30
CA VAL A 62 10.53 5.78 12.17
C VAL A 62 10.18 4.92 13.36
N THR A 63 10.39 3.62 13.22
CA THR A 63 10.60 2.78 14.39
C THR A 63 11.78 3.45 15.05
N SER A 64 11.54 4.17 16.14
CA SER A 64 12.61 4.56 17.04
C SER A 64 13.15 3.22 17.48
N THR A 65 14.13 2.71 16.76
CA THR A 65 15.08 1.74 17.26
C THR A 65 15.80 2.50 18.35
N THR A 66 15.12 2.66 19.49
CA THR A 66 15.77 2.40 20.75
C THR A 66 16.45 1.09 20.48
N SER A 67 17.76 1.15 20.23
CA SER A 67 18.62 0.01 20.31
C SER A 67 18.43 -0.53 21.72
N THR A 68 17.38 -1.33 21.92
CA THR A 68 17.37 -2.37 22.92
C THR A 68 18.39 -3.35 22.40
N THR A 69 19.65 -2.94 22.56
CA THR A 69 20.81 -3.79 22.67
C THR A 69 20.37 -4.78 23.72
N SER A 70 19.80 -5.89 23.27
CA SER A 70 19.55 -7.04 24.11
C SER A 70 20.93 -7.57 24.37
N VAL A 71 21.60 -6.94 25.35
CA VAL A 71 22.77 -7.49 25.98
C VAL A 71 22.25 -8.79 26.58
N ALA A 72 22.57 -9.89 25.91
CA ALA A 72 22.40 -11.21 26.47
C ALA A 72 23.18 -11.24 27.78
N VAL A 73 22.48 -11.08 28.90
CA VAL A 73 23.03 -11.32 30.22
C VAL A 73 23.06 -12.84 30.38
N VAL A 74 24.10 -13.47 29.84
CA VAL A 74 24.49 -14.82 30.25
C VAL A 74 25.30 -14.68 31.52
N THR A 75 24.59 -14.68 32.65
CA THR A 75 25.18 -14.78 33.98
C THR A 75 25.69 -16.22 34.15
N SER A 76 26.94 -16.46 33.74
CA SER A 76 27.68 -17.67 34.10
C SER A 76 28.56 -17.32 35.30
N SER A 77 27.97 -17.42 36.50
CA SER A 77 28.70 -17.33 37.76
C SER A 77 28.70 -18.69 38.45
N ALA A 78 29.92 -19.17 38.72
CA ALA A 78 30.36 -20.37 39.45
C ALA A 78 30.36 -21.70 38.66
#